data_AF-A0A6G6GKD9-F1
#
_entry.id   AF-A0A6G6GKD9-F1
#
_cell.length_a   1.000
_cell.length_b   1.000
_cell.length_c   1.000
_cell.angle_alpha   90.00
_cell.angle_beta   90.00
_cell.angle_gamma   90.00
#
_symmetry.space_group_name_H-M   'P 1'
#
loop_
_entity.id
_entity.type
_entity.pdbx_description
1 polymer ?
#
loop_
_entity_poly.entity_id
_entity_poly.type
_entity_poly.pdbx_seq_one_letter_code
_entity_poly.pdbx_strand_id
1 'polypeptide(L)'
;MEFTERELDRIIEMAWEDRTPFEAITYQFHISEQEVIELMRREMKPSSFRMWRERVQGRSTKHAKLRASEMNTFKSNRQRQISNNKISKRTNK
;
A
#
# COMPACT_ATOMS: atom_id res chain seq x y z
N MET A 1 -18.94 2.46 -15.78
CA MET A 1 -18.80 3.55 -14.80
C MET A 1 -18.02 4.64 -15.49
N GLU A 2 -18.55 5.86 -15.49
CA GLU A 2 -17.86 7.01 -16.03
C GLU A 2 -17.29 7.79 -14.84
N PHE A 3 -15.96 7.85 -14.72
CA PHE A 3 -15.26 8.72 -13.78
C PHE A 3 -14.80 9.96 -14.55
N THR A 4 -14.86 11.12 -13.89
CA THR A 4 -14.13 12.29 -14.42
C THR A 4 -12.63 12.02 -14.38
N GLU A 5 -11.86 12.70 -15.23
CA GLU A 5 -10.38 12.57 -15.23
C GLU A 5 -9.78 12.80 -13.83
N ARG A 6 -10.34 13.76 -13.09
CA ARG A 6 -9.91 14.07 -11.71
C ARG A 6 -10.21 12.95 -10.73
N GLU A 7 -11.36 12.30 -10.85
CA GLU A 7 -11.70 11.15 -10.00
C GLU A 7 -10.82 9.96 -10.34
N LEU A 8 -10.56 9.73 -11.62
CA LEU A 8 -9.68 8.65 -12.07
C LEU A 8 -8.25 8.85 -11.57
N ASP A 9 -7.69 10.06 -11.72
CA ASP A 9 -6.39 10.42 -11.14
C ASP A 9 -6.37 10.20 -9.64
N ARG A 10 -7.43 10.63 -8.93
CA ARG A 10 -7.51 10.47 -7.48
C ARG A 10 -7.59 9.01 -7.04
N ILE A 11 -8.34 8.18 -7.75
CA ILE A 11 -8.42 6.74 -7.49
C ILE A 11 -7.05 6.09 -7.71
N ILE A 12 -6.33 6.47 -8.78
CA ILE A 12 -4.99 5.96 -9.07
C ILE A 12 -4.00 6.38 -7.97
N GLU A 13 -3.98 7.66 -7.57
CA GLU A 13 -3.16 8.15 -6.46
C GLU A 13 -3.41 7.35 -5.18
N MET A 14 -4.68 7.22 -4.81
CA MET A 14 -5.10 6.49 -3.61
C MET A 14 -4.73 5.01 -3.68
N ALA A 15 -4.87 4.38 -4.84
CA ALA A 15 -4.51 2.97 -5.02
C ALA A 15 -2.99 2.74 -5.03
N TRP A 16 -2.19 3.72 -5.45
CA TRP A 16 -0.72 3.66 -5.37
C TRP A 16 -0.19 3.86 -3.95
N GLU A 17 -0.94 4.57 -3.09
CA GLU A 17 -0.56 4.76 -1.70
C GLU A 17 -0.76 3.49 -0.87
N ASP A 18 0.37 2.89 -0.51
CA ASP A 18 0.48 1.75 0.41
C ASP A 18 -0.30 1.90 1.74
N ARG A 19 -0.62 3.13 2.16
CA ARG A 19 -1.36 3.41 3.40
C ARG A 19 -2.88 3.45 3.22
N THR A 20 -3.38 3.61 2.01
CA THR A 20 -4.81 3.69 1.73
C THR A 20 -5.42 2.29 1.68
N PRO A 21 -6.39 1.95 2.56
CA PRO A 21 -7.13 0.70 2.43
C PRO A 21 -8.13 0.80 1.26
N PHE A 22 -8.41 -0.32 0.59
CA PHE A 22 -9.45 -0.35 -0.44
C PHE A 22 -10.81 0.11 0.10
N GLU A 23 -11.12 -0.17 1.36
CA GLU A 23 -12.33 0.32 2.04
C GLU A 23 -12.49 1.84 1.95
N ALA A 24 -11.39 2.61 2.01
CA ALA A 24 -11.45 4.07 1.89
C ALA A 24 -11.77 4.52 0.46
N ILE A 25 -11.25 3.78 -0.54
CA ILE A 25 -11.55 4.03 -1.96
C ILE A 25 -13.00 3.65 -2.23
N THR A 26 -13.46 2.51 -1.73
CA THR A 26 -14.86 2.07 -1.82
C THR A 26 -15.82 3.05 -1.17
N TYR A 27 -15.47 3.59 0.01
CA TYR A 27 -16.31 4.56 0.70
C TYR A 27 -16.42 5.89 -0.09
N GLN A 28 -15.34 6.36 -0.70
CA GLN A 28 -15.32 7.65 -1.42
C GLN A 28 -15.93 7.55 -2.82
N PHE A 29 -15.59 6.50 -3.56
CA PHE A 29 -15.93 6.36 -4.99
C PHE A 29 -17.00 5.29 -5.26
N HIS A 30 -17.50 4.63 -4.22
CA HIS A 30 -18.54 3.60 -4.31
C HIS A 30 -18.18 2.43 -5.25
N ILE A 31 -16.89 2.12 -5.35
CA ILE A 31 -16.35 1.02 -6.16
C ILE A 31 -15.78 -0.09 -5.30
N SER A 32 -15.99 -1.32 -5.73
CA SER A 32 -15.39 -2.51 -5.12
C SER A 32 -13.88 -2.54 -5.29
N GLU A 33 -13.19 -3.29 -4.41
CA GLU A 33 -11.76 -3.57 -4.56
C GLU A 33 -11.45 -4.17 -5.93
N GLN A 34 -12.32 -5.05 -6.43
CA GLN A 34 -12.14 -5.68 -7.75
C GLN A 34 -12.14 -4.63 -8.86
N GLU A 35 -13.05 -3.66 -8.83
CA GLU A 35 -13.11 -2.59 -9.81
C GLU A 35 -11.88 -1.69 -9.76
N VAL A 36 -11.34 -1.41 -8.56
CA VAL A 36 -10.06 -0.69 -8.42
C VAL A 36 -8.91 -1.49 -9.03
N ILE A 37 -8.86 -2.81 -8.82
CA ILE A 37 -7.83 -3.68 -9.40
C ILE A 37 -7.93 -3.68 -10.93
N GLU A 38 -9.13 -3.80 -11.47
CA GLU A 38 -9.38 -3.77 -12.92
C GLU A 38 -9.01 -2.42 -13.53
N LEU A 39 -9.35 -1.32 -12.86
CA LEU A 39 -8.95 0.03 -13.24
C LEU A 39 -7.42 0.15 -13.27
N MET A 40 -6.75 -0.21 -12.18
CA MET A 40 -5.29 -0.16 -12.08
C MET A 40 -4.60 -1.04 -13.13
N ARG A 41 -5.22 -2.17 -13.50
CA ARG A 41 -4.72 -3.05 -14.57
C ARG A 41 -4.80 -2.41 -15.96
N ARG A 42 -5.82 -1.57 -16.21
CA ARG A 42 -6.00 -0.85 -17.47
C ARG A 42 -5.09 0.37 -17.57
N GLU A 43 -4.91 1.08 -16.46
CA GLU A 43 -4.16 2.35 -16.42
C GLU A 43 -2.63 2.15 -16.35
N MET A 44 -2.18 0.99 -15.87
CA MET A 44 -0.76 0.72 -15.68
C MET A 44 -0.17 -0.24 -16.69
N LYS A 45 1.14 -0.08 -16.95
CA LYS A 45 1.92 -1.08 -17.68
C LYS A 45 1.90 -2.43 -16.94
N PRO A 46 1.89 -3.58 -17.64
CA PRO A 46 1.81 -4.90 -17.02
C PRO A 46 2.89 -5.17 -15.96
N SER A 47 4.12 -4.70 -16.17
CA SER A 47 5.21 -4.85 -15.19
C SER A 47 4.96 -4.05 -13.91
N SER A 48 4.53 -2.80 -14.04
CA SER A 48 4.17 -1.94 -12.90
C SER A 48 2.98 -2.50 -12.13
N PHE A 49 1.98 -3.05 -12.84
CA PHE A 49 0.81 -3.66 -12.22
C PHE A 49 1.19 -4.89 -11.39
N ARG A 50 2.08 -5.76 -11.89
CA ARG A 50 2.59 -6.92 -11.12
C ARG A 50 3.26 -6.48 -9.81
N MET A 51 4.16 -5.49 -9.88
CA MET A 51 4.82 -4.94 -8.69
C MET A 51 3.82 -4.32 -7.70
N TRP A 52 2.83 -3.60 -8.19
CA TRP A 52 1.77 -3.05 -7.35
C TRP A 52 0.94 -4.17 -6.69
N ARG A 53 0.57 -5.20 -7.46
CA ARG A 53 -0.22 -6.31 -6.93
C ARG A 53 0.52 -7.11 -5.87
N GLU A 54 1.81 -7.35 -6.04
CA GLU A 54 2.66 -7.96 -5.02
C GLU A 54 2.65 -7.15 -3.71
N ARG A 55 2.77 -5.81 -3.79
CA ARG A 55 2.72 -4.93 -2.61
C ARG A 55 1.38 -4.95 -1.90
N VAL A 56 0.28 -4.97 -2.66
CA VAL A 56 -1.07 -4.92 -2.14
C VAL A 56 -1.53 -6.28 -1.58
N GLN A 57 -1.21 -7.38 -2.27
CA GLN A 57 -1.59 -8.73 -1.87
C GLN A 57 -0.81 -9.23 -0.64
N GLY A 58 0.41 -8.74 -0.42
CA GLY A 58 1.24 -9.10 0.74
C GLY A 58 0.77 -8.53 2.09
N ARG A 59 -0.33 -7.77 2.15
CA ARG A 59 -0.81 -7.09 3.37
C ARG A 59 -1.96 -7.82 4.07
N SER A 60 -1.70 -9.05 4.50
CA SER A 60 -2.64 -9.85 5.30
C SER A 60 -2.92 -9.28 6.71
N THR A 61 -2.10 -8.35 7.21
CA THR A 61 -2.19 -7.82 8.59
C THR A 61 -3.06 -6.58 8.76
N LYS A 62 -3.84 -6.17 7.74
CA LYS A 62 -4.61 -4.92 7.74
C LYS A 62 -6.12 -5.06 7.97
N HIS A 63 -6.62 -6.25 8.29
CA HIS A 63 -7.97 -6.32 8.88
C HIS A 63 -7.89 -5.69 10.28
N ALA A 64 -8.55 -4.55 10.47
CA ALA A 64 -8.72 -3.94 11.79
C ALA A 64 -9.31 -4.94 12.82
N LYS A 65 -10.03 -5.97 12.34
CA LYS A 65 -10.55 -7.11 13.11
C LYS A 65 -9.52 -8.12 13.63
N LEU A 66 -8.28 -8.12 13.13
CA LEU A 66 -7.21 -9.03 13.59
C LEU A 66 -6.27 -8.41 14.63
N ARG A 67 -6.48 -7.15 15.03
CA ARG A 67 -5.80 -6.61 16.22
C ARG A 67 -6.45 -7.21 17.46
N ALA A 68 -5.83 -8.25 18.02
CA ALA A 68 -6.08 -8.64 19.41
C ALA A 68 -5.80 -7.41 20.30
N SER A 69 -6.74 -7.08 21.19
CA SER A 69 -6.70 -5.92 22.08
C SER A 69 -5.46 -5.83 22.99
N GLU A 70 -4.64 -6.89 23.06
CA GLU A 70 -3.60 -7.07 24.07
C GLU A 70 -2.16 -6.96 23.54
N MET A 71 -1.93 -6.72 22.24
CA MET A 71 -0.55 -6.57 21.73
C MET A 71 -0.05 -5.12 21.82
N ASN A 72 0.55 -4.79 22.97
CA ASN A 72 1.31 -3.56 23.23
C ASN A 72 2.78 -3.63 22.77
N THR A 73 3.13 -4.47 21.80
CA THR A 73 4.53 -4.71 21.40
C THR A 73 4.87 -4.01 20.09
N PHE A 74 4.90 -2.67 20.10
CA PHE A 74 5.43 -1.88 18.97
C PHE A 74 6.96 -1.98 18.82
N LYS A 75 7.67 -2.65 19.74
CA LYS A 75 9.13 -2.84 19.68
C LYS A 75 9.53 -4.29 19.86
N SER A 76 10.43 -4.76 19.00
CA SER A 76 11.15 -6.01 19.22
C SER A 76 12.23 -5.80 20.28
N ASN A 77 12.40 -6.74 21.22
CA ASN A 77 13.48 -6.69 22.22
C ASN A 77 14.89 -6.64 21.60
N ARG A 78 15.04 -6.97 20.31
CA ARG A 78 16.31 -6.88 19.55
C ARG A 78 16.41 -5.60 18.70
N GLN A 79 15.44 -4.69 18.77
CA GLN A 79 15.45 -3.46 17.99
C GLN A 79 16.58 -2.54 18.47
N ARG A 80 17.70 -2.56 17.74
CA ARG A 80 18.79 -1.61 17.94
C ARG A 80 18.31 -0.19 17.65
N GLN A 81 18.70 0.78 18.50
CA GLN A 81 18.50 2.19 18.20
C GLN A 81 19.18 2.50 16.86
N ILE A 82 18.40 2.94 15.89
CA ILE A 82 18.92 3.42 14.61
C ILE A 82 19.51 4.80 14.91
N SER A 83 20.79 4.88 15.29
CA SER A 83 21.47 6.16 15.25
C SER A 83 21.66 6.51 13.79
N ASN A 84 21.08 7.65 13.36
CA ASN A 84 21.17 8.16 11.99
C ASN A 84 22.58 8.65 11.66
N ASN A 85 23.61 7.82 11.80
CA ASN A 85 24.95 8.18 11.36
C ASN A 85 25.14 7.72 9.91
N LYS A 86 25.16 8.70 9.00
CA LYS A 86 25.53 8.56 7.58
C LYS A 86 26.89 7.84 7.45
N ILE A 87 26.89 6.56 7.11
CA ILE A 87 28.12 5.88 6.66
C ILE A 87 28.08 5.79 5.14
N SER A 88 28.85 6.68 4.52
CA SER A 88 29.18 6.73 3.11
C SER A 88 29.95 5.47 2.68
N LYS A 89 29.50 4.86 1.58
CA LYS A 89 30.17 3.91 0.66
C LYS A 89 31.24 2.97 1.23
N ARG A 90 31.02 1.65 1.09
CA ARG A 90 32.08 0.64 1.23
C ARG A 90 32.44 0.06 -0.13
N THR A 91 33.63 0.40 -0.62
CA THR A 91 34.33 -0.26 -1.74
C THR A 91 34.91 -1.57 -1.22
N ASN A 92 34.59 -2.70 -1.85
CA ASN A 92 35.26 -3.97 -1.56
C ASN A 92 36.57 -4.05 -2.34
N LYS A 93 37.66 -4.34 -1.62
CA LYS A 93 38.90 -4.88 -2.17
C LYS A 93 38.88 -6.39 -1.97
#